data_AF-A0A815MYS1-F1
#
_entry.id   AF-A0A815MYS1-F1
#
_cell.length_a   1.000
_cell.length_b   1.000
_cell.length_c   1.000
_cell.angle_alpha   90.00
_cell.angle_beta   90.00
_cell.angle_gamma   90.00
#
_symmetry.space_group_name_H-M   'P 1'
#
loop_
_entity.id
_entity.type
_entity.pdbx_description
1 polymer ?
#
loop_
_entity_poly.entity_id
_entity_poly.type
_entity_poly.pdbx_seq_one_letter_code
_entity_poly.pdbx_strand_id
1 'polypeptide(L)'
;MKANIDPDSDIDDLKQNIFDTINTGRYQTTYNGQPLKPSTKVPQNTTDDMPIIFTKIPKSKQRTWRRLTCGEAAKIAATAPRGILRTQQTIQQFQTVPPQPNQPSPLLQYFSILLESNKLNKEESIELCKPVVIQGKKQLIEKWLKEDKLECSELLGDLVKVIDPTLALSVYLRGNVPMKVIQCFAETGQYQKLILYAKKVSYQPDYIYLLRNLMRINPEQGVQFAQLLVQAEEPLVDLTQIVDVFLEANLIQQATAFLLDVLKNNREDQGDLQTRLLEMNLMQAPQAADAILGNNMFTHYDRAHIASLCEKAGLLQRALEHYIDLYDIKRVVVHTHLLNPEWLVNYFGRLSVDDSFECLKAMLQANIQQNSQVVVQIATKYHEQLGTQKLSELFNSSTGCWWV
;
A
#
# COMPACT_ATOMS: atom_id res chain seq x y z
N MET A 1 17.31 34.81 56.49
CA MET A 1 17.72 33.56 55.83
C MET A 1 16.65 33.18 54.83
N LYS A 2 16.99 33.05 53.55
CA LYS A 2 16.07 32.61 52.49
C LYS A 2 15.70 31.13 52.76
N ALA A 3 14.44 30.84 53.02
CA ALA A 3 13.95 29.46 53.02
C ALA A 3 13.68 29.07 51.56
N ASN A 4 14.51 28.16 51.08
CA ASN A 4 14.41 27.51 49.78
C ASN A 4 13.17 26.59 49.85
N ILE A 5 12.08 26.95 49.15
CA ILE A 5 10.90 26.10 49.03
C ILE A 5 11.09 25.30 47.75
N ASP A 6 11.33 24.01 47.91
CA ASP A 6 11.54 23.07 46.82
C ASP A 6 10.20 22.76 46.14
N PRO A 7 10.00 23.16 44.87
CA PRO A 7 8.69 23.14 44.20
C PRO A 7 8.14 21.72 43.93
N ASP A 8 8.97 20.68 44.03
CA ASP A 8 8.56 19.30 43.79
C ASP A 8 7.86 18.66 45.00
N SER A 9 8.07 19.17 46.22
CA SER A 9 7.44 18.63 47.45
C SER A 9 5.96 19.00 47.62
N ASP A 10 5.50 20.07 46.98
CA ASP A 10 4.09 20.50 47.01
C ASP A 10 3.23 19.84 45.91
N ILE A 11 3.88 19.21 44.93
CA ILE A 11 3.22 18.56 43.79
C ILE A 11 2.73 17.14 44.16
N ASP A 12 3.50 16.39 44.95
CA ASP A 12 3.10 15.04 45.35
C ASP A 12 2.06 15.05 46.48
N ASP A 13 2.10 16.06 47.36
CA ASP A 13 1.05 16.28 48.35
C ASP A 13 -0.29 16.65 47.70
N LEU A 14 -0.30 17.39 46.58
CA LEU A 14 -1.54 17.71 45.87
C LEU A 14 -2.19 16.49 45.19
N LYS A 15 -1.35 15.57 44.67
CA LYS A 15 -1.79 14.31 44.04
C LYS A 15 -2.40 13.35 45.07
N GLN A 16 -1.76 13.23 46.25
CA GLN A 16 -2.23 12.35 47.32
C GLN A 16 -3.53 12.85 47.96
N ASN A 17 -3.69 14.17 48.06
CA ASN A 17 -4.83 14.82 48.71
C ASN A 17 -6.17 14.70 47.95
N ILE A 18 -6.12 14.49 46.62
CA ILE A 18 -7.33 14.27 45.79
C ILE A 18 -7.70 12.78 45.76
N PHE A 19 -6.70 11.89 45.92
CA PHE A 19 -6.86 10.43 45.88
C PHE A 19 -7.83 9.90 46.96
N ASP A 20 -7.82 10.45 48.17
CA ASP A 20 -8.69 9.95 49.25
C ASP A 20 -10.03 10.68 49.36
N THR A 21 -10.19 11.85 48.73
CA THR A 21 -11.46 12.62 48.79
C THR A 21 -12.57 11.96 47.95
N ILE A 22 -12.20 11.13 46.98
CA ILE A 22 -13.15 10.47 46.05
C ILE A 22 -13.43 9.02 46.44
N ASN A 23 -12.54 8.37 47.20
CA ASN A 23 -12.67 6.97 47.63
C ASN A 23 -13.67 6.71 48.78
N THR A 24 -14.34 7.73 49.34
CA THR A 24 -15.30 7.52 50.46
C THR A 24 -16.74 7.19 50.06
N GLY A 25 -16.99 6.88 48.78
CA GLY A 25 -18.24 6.23 48.36
C GLY A 25 -18.19 4.73 48.63
N ARG A 26 -18.52 4.31 49.85
CA ARG A 26 -18.64 2.89 50.24
C ARG A 26 -19.51 2.10 49.24
N TYR A 27 -18.98 1.01 48.70
CA TYR A 27 -19.75 -0.21 48.41
C TYR A 27 -19.11 -1.38 49.15
N GLN A 28 -19.81 -1.90 50.15
CA GLN A 28 -19.57 -3.27 50.65
C GLN A 28 -20.21 -4.22 49.64
N THR A 29 -19.43 -5.15 49.08
CA THR A 29 -19.93 -6.40 48.51
C THR A 29 -19.38 -7.54 49.36
N THR A 30 -20.25 -8.34 49.99
CA THR A 30 -19.99 -9.78 50.22
C THR A 30 -21.28 -10.58 50.33
N TYR A 31 -21.13 -11.83 49.89
CA TYR A 31 -22.07 -12.91 49.57
C TYR A 31 -22.74 -13.63 50.77
N ASN A 32 -23.75 -14.45 50.42
CA ASN A 32 -24.27 -15.68 51.06
C ASN A 32 -25.27 -15.60 52.24
N GLY A 33 -26.53 -15.98 51.92
CA GLY A 33 -27.25 -17.08 52.59
C GLY A 33 -27.83 -16.90 54.01
N GLN A 34 -29.17 -16.95 54.07
CA GLN A 34 -30.08 -17.19 55.23
C GLN A 34 -30.51 -16.00 56.13
N PRO A 35 -31.74 -16.06 56.71
CA PRO A 35 -32.50 -14.87 57.09
C PRO A 35 -32.60 -14.67 58.61
N LEU A 36 -32.49 -13.42 59.09
CA LEU A 36 -32.90 -13.05 60.45
C LEU A 36 -33.61 -11.69 60.48
N LYS A 37 -34.73 -11.67 61.22
CA LYS A 37 -35.71 -10.59 61.43
C LYS A 37 -35.19 -9.52 62.44
N PRO A 38 -35.92 -8.40 62.66
CA PRO A 38 -35.37 -7.06 62.82
C PRO A 38 -35.10 -6.66 64.27
N SER A 39 -34.17 -5.72 64.50
CA SER A 39 -34.20 -4.92 65.71
C SER A 39 -33.57 -3.53 65.53
N THR A 40 -34.43 -2.57 65.81
CA THR A 40 -34.23 -1.15 66.11
C THR A 40 -32.96 -0.80 66.89
N LYS A 41 -32.17 0.15 66.37
CA LYS A 41 -31.77 1.41 67.06
C LYS A 41 -30.66 2.11 66.27
N VAL A 42 -30.89 3.39 65.98
CA VAL A 42 -29.89 4.34 65.48
C VAL A 42 -28.96 4.72 66.64
N PRO A 43 -27.63 4.76 66.44
CA PRO A 43 -26.80 5.67 67.22
C PRO A 43 -25.97 6.60 66.33
N GLN A 44 -25.81 7.80 66.87
CA GLN A 44 -25.11 8.96 66.37
C GLN A 44 -23.59 8.70 66.27
N ASN A 45 -22.95 9.09 65.16
CA ASN A 45 -21.49 9.09 65.05
C ASN A 45 -20.94 10.47 65.42
N THR A 46 -20.26 10.52 66.56
CA THR A 46 -19.34 11.58 66.97
C THR A 46 -18.05 11.54 66.16
N THR A 47 -17.54 12.74 65.93
CA THR A 47 -16.16 13.12 65.63
C THR A 47 -15.10 12.15 66.16
N ASP A 48 -14.37 11.50 65.26
CA ASP A 48 -12.93 11.20 65.33
C ASP A 48 -12.65 10.06 64.36
N ASP A 49 -12.18 10.43 63.16
CA ASP A 49 -11.34 9.63 62.25
C ASP A 49 -11.22 10.40 60.93
N MET A 50 -10.22 11.28 60.86
CA MET A 50 -9.91 12.10 59.69
C MET A 50 -8.59 11.62 59.05
N PRO A 51 -8.56 11.25 57.76
CA PRO A 51 -7.32 11.01 57.01
C PRO A 51 -6.48 12.28 56.84
N ILE A 52 -5.15 12.14 56.79
CA ILE A 52 -4.09 13.15 57.05
C ILE A 52 -3.93 14.21 55.92
N ILE A 53 -4.90 14.36 55.04
CA ILE A 53 -4.84 15.21 53.84
C ILE A 53 -5.18 16.70 54.09
N PHE A 54 -5.56 17.05 55.32
CA PHE A 54 -6.19 18.33 55.64
C PHE A 54 -5.24 19.50 55.98
N THR A 55 -3.93 19.42 55.72
CA THR A 55 -2.99 20.44 56.23
C THR A 55 -2.51 21.47 55.20
N LYS A 56 -2.58 21.22 53.88
CA LYS A 56 -2.02 22.14 52.86
C LYS A 56 -3.01 22.96 52.03
N ILE A 57 -4.32 22.80 52.24
CA ILE A 57 -5.35 23.66 51.61
C ILE A 57 -5.79 24.73 52.62
N PRO A 58 -5.89 26.02 52.25
CA PRO A 58 -6.42 27.05 53.15
C PRO A 58 -7.76 26.60 53.76
N LYS A 59 -7.87 26.62 55.09
CA LYS A 59 -9.04 26.13 55.85
C LYS A 59 -10.39 26.69 55.36
N SER A 60 -10.38 27.85 54.70
CA SER A 60 -11.55 28.49 54.09
C SER A 60 -12.10 27.77 52.85
N LYS A 61 -11.27 26.98 52.13
CA LYS A 61 -11.68 26.27 50.91
C LYS A 61 -12.01 24.79 51.13
N GLN A 62 -11.50 24.14 52.19
CA GLN A 62 -11.76 22.71 52.47
C GLN A 62 -13.24 22.37 52.73
N ARG A 63 -14.02 23.30 53.29
CA ARG A 63 -15.47 23.13 53.45
C ARG A 63 -16.25 23.17 52.13
N THR A 64 -15.71 23.83 51.12
CA THR A 64 -16.34 24.02 49.81
C THR A 64 -16.14 22.80 48.90
N TRP A 65 -15.05 22.06 49.08
CA TRP A 65 -14.74 20.85 48.30
C TRP A 65 -15.79 19.72 48.45
N ARG A 66 -16.35 19.52 49.64
CA ARG A 66 -17.43 18.55 49.88
C ARG A 66 -18.82 19.00 49.39
N ARG A 67 -18.96 20.23 48.90
CA ARG A 67 -20.23 20.85 48.49
C ARG A 67 -20.28 21.31 47.03
N LEU A 68 -19.18 21.20 46.28
CA LEU A 68 -19.16 21.62 44.88
C LEU A 68 -20.00 20.66 44.05
N THR A 69 -20.87 21.24 43.23
CA THR A 69 -21.53 20.51 42.16
C THR A 69 -20.48 20.00 41.16
N CYS A 70 -20.77 18.91 40.43
CA CYS A 70 -19.84 18.38 39.41
C CYS A 70 -19.37 19.46 38.41
N GLY A 71 -20.25 20.42 38.08
CA GLY A 71 -19.92 21.55 37.21
C GLY A 71 -18.94 22.55 37.83
N GLU A 72 -18.96 22.79 39.14
CA GLU A 72 -18.00 23.70 39.79
C GLU A 72 -16.64 23.01 39.99
N ALA A 73 -16.63 21.71 40.29
CA ALA A 73 -15.40 20.91 40.33
C ALA A 73 -14.72 20.89 38.94
N ALA A 74 -15.50 20.73 37.87
CA ALA A 74 -15.03 20.82 36.50
C ALA A 74 -14.42 22.19 36.15
N LYS A 75 -15.04 23.30 36.59
CA LYS A 75 -14.49 24.65 36.40
C LYS A 75 -13.13 24.84 37.08
N ILE A 76 -12.97 24.32 38.28
CA ILE A 76 -11.71 24.40 39.03
C ILE A 76 -10.61 23.58 38.33
N ALA A 77 -10.93 22.37 37.87
CA ALA A 77 -9.99 21.55 37.12
C ALA A 77 -9.57 22.21 35.78
N ALA A 78 -10.52 22.84 35.08
CA ALA A 78 -10.26 23.55 33.82
C ALA A 78 -9.41 24.82 33.97
N THR A 79 -9.54 25.54 35.10
CA THR A 79 -8.86 26.82 35.36
C THR A 79 -7.60 26.69 36.21
N ALA A 80 -7.20 25.46 36.55
CA ALA A 80 -6.02 25.21 37.37
C ALA A 80 -4.74 25.76 36.70
N PRO A 81 -3.90 26.52 37.44
CA PRO A 81 -2.67 27.08 36.89
C PRO A 81 -1.76 25.97 36.37
N ARG A 82 -1.12 26.21 35.21
CA ARG A 82 -0.28 25.24 34.47
C ARG A 82 -0.98 23.92 34.10
N GLY A 83 -2.31 23.83 34.20
CA GLY A 83 -3.04 22.61 33.85
C GLY A 83 -2.74 21.43 34.76
N ILE A 84 -2.32 21.65 36.02
CA ILE A 84 -1.94 20.58 36.96
C ILE A 84 -3.05 19.54 37.17
N LEU A 85 -4.32 19.95 37.03
CA LEU A 85 -5.48 19.07 37.18
C LEU A 85 -5.98 18.48 35.85
N ARG A 86 -5.35 18.79 34.72
CA ARG A 86 -5.70 18.24 33.39
C ARG A 86 -4.92 16.95 33.11
N THR A 87 -5.18 15.94 33.93
CA THR A 87 -4.49 14.65 33.90
C THR A 87 -5.48 13.51 33.68
N GLN A 88 -4.97 12.35 33.24
CA GLN A 88 -5.77 11.14 33.08
C GLN A 88 -6.55 10.75 34.35
N GLN A 89 -5.95 10.98 35.52
CA GLN A 89 -6.58 10.67 36.81
C GLN A 89 -7.85 11.49 37.05
N THR A 90 -7.82 12.78 36.74
CA THR A 90 -9.00 13.65 36.84
C THR A 90 -10.12 13.18 35.91
N ILE A 91 -9.77 12.76 34.69
CA ILE A 91 -10.75 12.25 33.71
C ILE A 91 -11.40 10.95 34.22
N GLN A 92 -10.60 10.00 34.73
CA GLN A 92 -11.09 8.75 35.30
C GLN A 92 -12.02 8.99 36.49
N GLN A 93 -11.70 9.97 37.33
CA GLN A 93 -12.56 10.35 38.45
C GLN A 93 -13.93 10.84 37.96
N PHE A 94 -13.99 11.75 36.98
CA PHE A 94 -15.27 12.17 36.40
C PHE A 94 -16.03 11.03 35.68
N GLN A 95 -15.32 10.03 35.16
CA GLN A 95 -15.92 8.85 34.51
C GLN A 95 -16.58 7.90 35.52
N THR A 96 -16.04 7.79 36.74
CA THR A 96 -16.60 6.94 37.81
C THR A 96 -17.90 7.48 38.40
N VAL A 97 -18.19 8.77 38.23
CA VAL A 97 -19.40 9.39 38.78
C VAL A 97 -20.62 9.01 37.93
N PRO A 98 -21.63 8.34 38.52
CA PRO A 98 -22.81 7.92 37.76
C PRO A 98 -23.60 9.14 37.25
N PRO A 99 -24.13 9.09 36.01
CA PRO A 99 -24.93 10.18 35.48
C PRO A 99 -26.24 10.32 36.27
N GLN A 100 -26.57 11.54 36.67
CA GLN A 100 -27.86 11.82 37.31
C GLN A 100 -28.99 11.91 36.26
N PRO A 101 -30.19 11.38 36.55
CA PRO A 101 -31.33 11.50 35.64
C PRO A 101 -31.64 12.97 35.33
N ASN A 102 -31.89 13.29 34.06
CA ASN A 102 -32.08 14.65 33.52
C ASN A 102 -30.87 15.61 33.55
N GLN A 103 -29.66 15.17 33.92
CA GLN A 103 -28.46 16.00 33.76
C GLN A 103 -27.45 15.37 32.79
N PRO A 104 -26.71 16.19 32.01
CA PRO A 104 -25.62 15.67 31.19
C PRO A 104 -24.55 15.04 32.09
N SER A 105 -23.93 13.96 31.60
CA SER A 105 -22.88 13.23 32.32
C SER A 105 -21.83 14.21 32.89
N PRO A 106 -21.37 14.03 34.15
CA PRO A 106 -20.32 14.86 34.75
C PRO A 106 -19.08 15.01 33.86
N LEU A 107 -18.71 13.94 33.15
CA LEU A 107 -17.60 13.94 32.20
C LEU A 107 -17.84 14.87 31.01
N LEU A 108 -19.06 14.88 30.46
CA LEU A 108 -19.43 15.80 29.38
C LEU A 108 -19.49 17.25 29.86
N GLN A 109 -19.95 17.51 31.09
CA GLN A 109 -19.91 18.85 31.67
C GLN A 109 -18.46 19.36 31.79
N TYR A 110 -17.54 18.49 32.23
CA TYR A 110 -16.12 18.80 32.29
C TYR A 110 -15.54 19.18 30.93
N PHE A 111 -15.79 18.38 29.90
CA PHE A 111 -15.30 18.68 28.56
C PHE A 111 -15.96 19.92 27.94
N SER A 112 -17.26 20.17 28.18
CA SER A 112 -17.91 21.40 27.68
C SER A 112 -17.23 22.66 28.20
N ILE A 113 -16.90 22.70 29.50
CA ILE A 113 -16.19 23.83 30.12
C ILE A 113 -14.78 23.97 29.55
N LEU A 114 -14.08 22.85 29.33
CA LEU A 114 -12.76 22.88 28.72
C LEU A 114 -12.80 23.37 27.28
N LEU A 115 -13.76 22.93 26.46
CA LEU A 115 -13.90 23.33 25.06
C LEU A 115 -14.19 24.84 24.91
N GLU A 116 -14.85 25.46 25.88
CA GLU A 116 -15.08 26.91 25.91
C GLU A 116 -13.79 27.70 26.16
N SER A 117 -12.88 27.16 26.98
CA SER A 117 -11.78 27.92 27.56
C SER A 117 -10.40 27.56 27.00
N ASN A 118 -10.19 26.32 26.54
CA ASN A 118 -8.88 25.79 26.17
C ASN A 118 -8.95 24.78 25.01
N LYS A 119 -7.80 24.57 24.35
CA LYS A 119 -7.59 23.42 23.47
C LYS A 119 -7.36 22.18 24.34
N LEU A 120 -8.06 21.08 24.04
CA LEU A 120 -7.92 19.80 24.72
C LEU A 120 -6.55 19.19 24.44
N ASN A 121 -5.99 18.49 25.42
CA ASN A 121 -4.75 17.72 25.23
C ASN A 121 -5.03 16.38 24.51
N LYS A 122 -4.00 15.60 24.20
CA LYS A 122 -4.14 14.30 23.50
C LYS A 122 -5.10 13.34 24.20
N GLU A 123 -4.99 13.18 25.51
CA GLU A 123 -5.80 12.23 26.28
C GLU A 123 -7.24 12.68 26.40
N GLU A 124 -7.47 13.96 26.71
CA GLU A 124 -8.79 14.58 26.79
C GLU A 124 -9.52 14.49 25.44
N SER A 125 -8.80 14.71 24.33
CA SER A 125 -9.37 14.61 22.99
C SER A 125 -9.84 13.19 22.68
N ILE A 126 -9.06 12.18 23.09
CA ILE A 126 -9.42 10.76 22.94
C ILE A 126 -10.64 10.41 23.80
N GLU A 127 -10.63 10.76 25.08
CA GLU A 127 -11.71 10.42 26.02
C GLU A 127 -13.03 11.14 25.69
N LEU A 128 -12.97 12.38 25.20
CA LEU A 128 -14.14 13.07 24.68
C LEU A 128 -14.70 12.38 23.42
N CYS A 129 -13.82 11.95 22.51
CA CYS A 129 -14.24 11.40 21.23
C CYS A 129 -14.78 9.96 21.34
N LYS A 130 -14.32 9.14 22.29
CA LYS A 130 -14.81 7.76 22.51
C LYS A 130 -16.34 7.63 22.54
N PRO A 131 -17.08 8.32 23.42
CA PRO A 131 -18.54 8.18 23.47
C PRO A 131 -19.23 8.76 22.22
N VAL A 132 -18.65 9.80 21.61
CA VAL A 132 -19.17 10.42 20.38
C VAL A 132 -19.04 9.46 19.21
N VAL A 133 -17.94 8.70 19.17
CA VAL A 133 -17.67 7.69 18.17
C VAL A 133 -18.64 6.51 18.32
N ILE A 134 -18.82 5.98 19.54
CA ILE A 134 -19.78 4.89 19.80
C ILE A 134 -21.22 5.29 19.43
N GLN A 135 -21.58 6.56 19.62
CA GLN A 135 -22.90 7.09 19.25
C GLN A 135 -23.03 7.45 17.77
N GLY A 136 -21.97 7.32 16.96
CA GLY A 136 -21.98 7.67 15.53
C GLY A 136 -22.12 9.17 15.24
N LYS A 137 -21.89 10.06 16.23
CA LYS A 137 -22.12 11.51 16.11
C LYS A 137 -20.92 12.25 15.50
N LYS A 138 -20.49 11.83 14.30
CA LYS A 138 -19.29 12.37 13.65
C LYS A 138 -19.28 13.89 13.43
N GLN A 139 -20.45 14.50 13.27
CA GLN A 139 -20.61 15.96 13.09
C GLN A 139 -20.00 16.79 14.23
N LEU A 140 -20.02 16.26 15.46
CA LEU A 140 -19.41 16.93 16.61
C LEU A 140 -17.88 16.97 16.49
N ILE A 141 -17.28 15.86 16.06
CA ILE A 141 -15.83 15.73 15.87
C ILE A 141 -15.38 16.65 14.73
N GLU A 142 -16.14 16.71 13.63
CA GLU A 142 -15.88 17.64 12.53
C GLU A 142 -15.90 19.10 12.99
N LYS A 143 -16.87 19.48 13.83
CA LYS A 143 -16.96 20.83 14.40
C LYS A 143 -15.73 21.14 15.24
N TRP A 144 -15.38 20.27 16.18
CA TRP A 144 -14.23 20.49 17.07
C TRP A 144 -12.89 20.51 16.33
N LEU A 145 -12.74 19.74 15.25
CA LEU A 145 -11.54 19.78 14.39
C LEU A 145 -11.44 21.06 13.56
N LYS A 146 -12.57 21.62 13.12
CA LYS A 146 -12.61 22.92 12.41
C LYS A 146 -12.28 24.08 13.34
N GLU A 147 -12.73 24.01 14.59
CA GLU A 147 -12.47 25.02 15.62
C GLU A 147 -11.09 24.88 16.31
N ASP A 148 -10.24 23.96 15.84
CA ASP A 148 -8.92 23.63 16.43
C ASP A 148 -8.96 23.35 17.95
N LYS A 149 -10.06 22.75 18.42
CA LYS A 149 -10.29 22.48 19.85
C LYS A 149 -9.66 21.18 20.35
N LEU A 150 -9.30 20.27 19.44
CA LEU A 150 -8.74 18.96 19.75
C LEU A 150 -7.26 18.93 19.44
N GLU A 151 -6.47 18.29 20.32
CA GLU A 151 -5.10 17.89 19.99
C GLU A 151 -5.13 16.56 19.25
N CYS A 152 -4.73 16.59 17.99
CA CYS A 152 -4.76 15.42 17.12
C CYS A 152 -3.58 14.50 17.41
N SER A 153 -3.85 13.19 17.46
CA SER A 153 -2.86 12.15 17.71
C SER A 153 -3.17 10.89 16.89
N GLU A 154 -2.22 9.96 16.83
CA GLU A 154 -2.42 8.67 16.15
C GLU A 154 -3.62 7.91 16.70
N LEU A 155 -3.70 7.75 18.03
CA LEU A 155 -4.79 7.04 18.70
C LEU A 155 -6.16 7.67 18.44
N LEU A 156 -6.23 9.00 18.38
CA LEU A 156 -7.48 9.69 18.03
C LEU A 156 -7.88 9.40 16.58
N GLY A 157 -6.93 9.39 15.65
CA GLY A 157 -7.19 9.03 14.26
C GLY A 157 -7.68 7.60 14.11
N ASP A 158 -7.06 6.64 14.82
CA ASP A 158 -7.46 5.23 14.79
C ASP A 158 -8.89 5.02 15.30
N LEU A 159 -9.25 5.74 16.37
CA LEU A 159 -10.60 5.72 16.93
C LEU A 159 -11.64 6.26 15.93
N VAL A 160 -11.32 7.37 15.24
CA VAL A 160 -12.24 8.01 14.28
C VAL A 160 -12.37 7.21 12.98
N LYS A 161 -11.32 6.48 12.59
CA LYS A 161 -11.27 5.69 11.36
C LYS A 161 -12.39 4.65 11.26
N VAL A 162 -12.84 4.11 12.39
CA VAL A 162 -13.93 3.11 12.46
C VAL A 162 -15.25 3.68 11.91
N ILE A 163 -15.45 5.00 12.00
CA ILE A 163 -16.67 5.66 11.50
C ILE A 163 -16.47 6.23 10.11
N ASP A 164 -15.38 6.97 9.93
CA ASP A 164 -15.14 7.71 8.70
C ASP A 164 -13.63 7.83 8.43
N PRO A 165 -13.11 7.09 7.43
CA PRO A 165 -11.70 7.15 7.06
C PRO A 165 -11.27 8.53 6.54
N THR A 166 -12.19 9.31 5.95
CA THR A 166 -11.87 10.66 5.45
C THR A 166 -11.70 11.66 6.59
N LEU A 167 -12.47 11.49 7.66
CA LEU A 167 -12.31 12.28 8.88
C LEU A 167 -11.03 11.89 9.61
N ALA A 168 -10.70 10.59 9.69
CA ALA A 168 -9.45 10.12 10.28
C ALA A 168 -8.22 10.69 9.56
N LEU A 169 -8.23 10.77 8.23
CA LEU A 169 -7.17 11.44 7.45
C LEU A 169 -6.94 12.89 7.92
N SER A 170 -8.02 13.63 8.17
CA SER A 170 -7.96 15.01 8.69
C SER A 170 -7.34 15.09 10.08
N VAL A 171 -7.54 14.07 10.92
CA VAL A 171 -6.90 13.96 12.24
C VAL A 171 -5.42 13.64 12.09
N TYR A 172 -5.04 12.65 11.28
CA TYR A 172 -3.64 12.25 11.10
C TYR A 172 -2.78 13.37 10.50
N LEU A 173 -3.34 14.15 9.56
CA LEU A 173 -2.66 15.31 8.97
C LEU A 173 -2.32 16.36 10.04
N ARG A 174 -3.27 16.66 10.94
CA ARG A 174 -3.07 17.60 12.05
C ARG A 174 -2.18 17.04 13.16
N GLY A 175 -2.23 15.73 13.37
CA GLY A 175 -1.41 15.01 14.35
C GLY A 175 0.04 14.76 13.90
N ASN A 176 0.39 15.15 12.67
CA ASN A 176 1.71 14.95 12.08
C ASN A 176 2.20 13.49 12.15
N VAL A 177 1.36 12.55 11.68
CA VAL A 177 1.66 11.10 11.66
C VAL A 177 1.76 10.62 10.21
N PRO A 178 2.92 10.76 9.52
CA PRO A 178 3.03 10.52 8.09
C PRO A 178 2.64 9.10 7.66
N MET A 179 3.06 8.08 8.43
CA MET A 179 2.77 6.68 8.13
C MET A 179 1.26 6.42 7.98
N LYS A 180 0.44 6.92 8.92
CA LYS A 180 -1.02 6.73 8.91
C LYS A 180 -1.70 7.59 7.85
N VAL A 181 -1.19 8.79 7.57
CA VAL A 181 -1.68 9.63 6.46
C VAL A 181 -1.52 8.90 5.12
N ILE A 182 -0.34 8.32 4.88
CA ILE A 182 -0.06 7.56 3.66
C ILE A 182 -0.99 6.34 3.54
N GLN A 183 -1.17 5.58 4.63
CA GLN A 183 -2.10 4.45 4.66
C GLN A 183 -3.55 4.88 4.34
N CYS A 184 -4.03 5.97 4.95
CA CYS A 184 -5.37 6.50 4.66
C CYS A 184 -5.51 7.00 3.22
N PHE A 185 -4.49 7.63 2.64
CA PHE A 185 -4.54 8.00 1.22
C PHE A 185 -4.58 6.77 0.31
N ALA A 186 -3.85 5.71 0.63
CA ALA A 186 -3.87 4.46 -0.12
C ALA A 186 -5.25 3.78 -0.03
N GLU A 187 -5.83 3.68 1.17
CA GLU A 187 -7.16 3.08 1.38
C GLU A 187 -8.29 3.89 0.72
N THR A 188 -8.16 5.21 0.63
CA THR A 188 -9.15 6.09 -0.01
C THR A 188 -8.90 6.28 -1.51
N GLY A 189 -7.89 5.63 -2.09
CA GLY A 189 -7.57 5.71 -3.52
C GLY A 189 -7.00 7.05 -3.99
N GLN A 190 -6.55 7.91 -3.07
CA GLN A 190 -6.07 9.27 -3.37
C GLN A 190 -4.55 9.31 -3.62
N TYR A 191 -4.07 8.50 -4.57
CA TYR A 191 -2.64 8.27 -4.80
C TYR A 191 -1.83 9.51 -5.22
N GLN A 192 -2.42 10.40 -6.01
CA GLN A 192 -1.75 11.66 -6.38
C GLN A 192 -1.43 12.51 -5.15
N LYS A 193 -2.39 12.64 -4.21
CA LYS A 193 -2.20 13.38 -2.97
C LYS A 193 -1.22 12.69 -2.03
N LEU A 194 -1.19 11.35 -2.03
CA LEU A 194 -0.21 10.55 -1.29
C LEU A 194 1.22 10.95 -1.66
N ILE A 195 1.53 10.96 -2.97
CA ILE A 195 2.87 11.31 -3.47
C ILE A 195 3.22 12.77 -3.14
N LEU A 196 2.28 13.70 -3.36
CA LEU A 196 2.49 15.12 -3.05
C LEU A 196 2.74 15.35 -1.55
N TYR A 197 1.99 14.67 -0.69
CA TYR A 197 2.18 14.75 0.75
C TYR A 197 3.54 14.19 1.18
N ALA A 198 3.91 12.99 0.71
CA ALA A 198 5.20 12.36 0.98
C ALA A 198 6.38 13.29 0.65
N LYS A 199 6.36 13.92 -0.54
CA LYS A 199 7.36 14.93 -0.94
C LYS A 199 7.36 16.14 0.00
N LYS A 200 6.18 16.69 0.34
CA LYS A 200 6.05 17.88 1.18
C LYS A 200 6.61 17.67 2.59
N VAL A 201 6.38 16.51 3.19
CA VAL A 201 6.89 16.19 4.54
C VAL A 201 8.26 15.51 4.53
N SER A 202 8.88 15.35 3.35
CA SER A 202 10.15 14.62 3.16
C SER A 202 10.12 13.22 3.77
N TYR A 203 8.96 12.55 3.68
CA TYR A 203 8.76 11.18 4.14
C TYR A 203 8.81 10.24 2.95
N GLN A 204 9.64 9.21 3.00
CA GLN A 204 9.72 8.18 1.97
C GLN A 204 8.95 6.93 2.43
N PRO A 205 7.71 6.71 1.95
CA PRO A 205 7.01 5.47 2.21
C PRO A 205 7.61 4.32 1.38
N ASP A 206 7.40 3.09 1.86
CA ASP A 206 7.66 1.90 1.06
C ASP A 206 6.58 1.75 -0.03
N TYR A 207 6.84 2.38 -1.17
CA TYR A 207 5.94 2.38 -2.33
C TYR A 207 5.71 0.98 -2.90
N ILE A 208 6.71 0.09 -2.84
CA ILE A 208 6.59 -1.29 -3.32
C ILE A 208 5.67 -2.10 -2.43
N TYR A 209 5.81 -1.99 -1.10
CA TYR A 209 4.88 -2.62 -0.18
C TYR A 209 3.44 -2.14 -0.39
N LEU A 210 3.25 -0.82 -0.58
CA LEU A 210 1.94 -0.25 -0.88
C LEU A 210 1.38 -0.78 -2.20
N LEU A 211 2.19 -0.81 -3.26
CA LEU A 211 1.81 -1.32 -4.56
C LEU A 211 1.43 -2.81 -4.49
N ARG A 212 2.24 -3.63 -3.82
CA ARG A 212 1.98 -5.07 -3.65
C ARG A 212 0.67 -5.32 -2.91
N ASN A 213 0.42 -4.59 -1.82
CA ASN A 213 -0.85 -4.71 -1.10
C ASN A 213 -2.03 -4.27 -1.97
N LEU A 214 -1.86 -3.20 -2.75
CA LEU A 214 -2.90 -2.70 -3.63
C LEU A 214 -3.21 -3.66 -4.79
N MET A 215 -2.18 -4.26 -5.41
CA MET A 215 -2.37 -5.26 -6.47
C MET A 215 -3.19 -6.45 -6.00
N ARG A 216 -3.07 -6.85 -4.72
CA ARG A 216 -3.86 -7.94 -4.14
C ARG A 216 -5.33 -7.57 -3.91
N ILE A 217 -5.61 -6.31 -3.56
CA ILE A 217 -6.95 -5.85 -3.19
C ILE A 217 -7.71 -5.34 -4.41
N ASN A 218 -7.06 -4.50 -5.22
CA ASN A 218 -7.61 -3.87 -6.42
C ASN A 218 -6.49 -3.65 -7.47
N PRO A 219 -6.31 -4.61 -8.40
CA PRO A 219 -5.33 -4.52 -9.48
C PRO A 219 -5.44 -3.26 -10.36
N GLU A 220 -6.67 -2.81 -10.65
CA GLU A 220 -6.88 -1.65 -11.55
C GLU A 220 -6.31 -0.37 -10.95
N GLN A 221 -6.57 -0.15 -9.66
CA GLN A 221 -5.97 0.97 -8.93
C GLN A 221 -4.46 0.79 -8.76
N GLY A 222 -3.99 -0.45 -8.60
CA GLY A 222 -2.57 -0.80 -8.58
C GLY A 222 -1.84 -0.33 -9.84
N VAL A 223 -2.42 -0.58 -11.02
CA VAL A 223 -1.86 -0.12 -12.30
C VAL A 223 -1.77 1.40 -12.36
N GLN A 224 -2.84 2.10 -11.98
CA GLN A 224 -2.85 3.56 -11.95
C GLN A 224 -1.79 4.12 -10.99
N PHE A 225 -1.61 3.47 -9.84
CA PHE A 225 -0.58 3.86 -8.88
C PHE A 225 0.83 3.64 -9.44
N ALA A 226 1.09 2.49 -10.07
CA ALA A 226 2.37 2.21 -10.74
C ALA A 226 2.71 3.26 -11.81
N GLN A 227 1.73 3.66 -12.62
CA GLN A 227 1.91 4.73 -13.62
C GLN A 227 2.32 6.06 -12.98
N LEU A 228 1.68 6.44 -11.87
CA LEU A 228 2.02 7.67 -11.15
C LEU A 228 3.43 7.63 -10.54
N LEU A 229 3.93 6.46 -10.12
CA LEU A 229 5.28 6.31 -9.55
C LEU A 229 6.39 6.53 -10.59
N VAL A 230 6.12 6.18 -11.85
CA VAL A 230 7.08 6.31 -12.96
C VAL A 230 6.97 7.66 -13.67
N GLN A 231 5.78 8.26 -13.73
CA GLN A 231 5.56 9.57 -14.33
C GLN A 231 6.10 10.74 -13.49
N ALA A 232 6.54 10.50 -12.25
CA ALA A 232 7.18 11.52 -11.44
C ALA A 232 8.49 12.00 -12.11
N GLU A 233 8.79 13.31 -12.02
CA GLU A 233 10.00 13.93 -12.60
C GLU A 233 11.29 13.17 -12.24
N GLU A 234 11.35 12.66 -11.02
CA GLU A 234 12.31 11.65 -10.59
C GLU A 234 11.55 10.36 -10.27
N PRO A 235 11.93 9.22 -10.89
CA PRO A 235 11.31 7.94 -10.60
C PRO A 235 11.40 7.64 -9.11
N LEU A 236 10.25 7.47 -8.46
CA LEU A 236 10.20 7.21 -7.02
C LEU A 236 10.59 5.77 -6.69
N VAL A 237 10.49 4.89 -7.68
CA VAL A 237 10.68 3.45 -7.58
C VAL A 237 11.35 2.97 -8.87
N ASP A 238 12.24 2.01 -8.74
CA ASP A 238 12.84 1.34 -9.88
C ASP A 238 11.77 0.57 -10.69
N LEU A 239 11.83 0.73 -12.02
CA LEU A 239 10.91 0.09 -12.96
C LEU A 239 10.94 -1.44 -12.83
N THR A 240 12.11 -2.01 -12.60
CA THR A 240 12.29 -3.46 -12.46
C THR A 240 11.46 -4.01 -11.29
N GLN A 241 11.46 -3.30 -10.16
CA GLN A 241 10.70 -3.70 -8.97
C GLN A 241 9.19 -3.59 -9.18
N ILE A 242 8.73 -2.60 -9.95
CA ILE A 242 7.31 -2.48 -10.31
C ILE A 242 6.88 -3.69 -11.16
N VAL A 243 7.71 -4.08 -12.14
CA VAL A 243 7.45 -5.25 -12.99
C VAL A 243 7.42 -6.53 -12.15
N ASP A 244 8.33 -6.69 -11.19
CA ASP A 244 8.33 -7.83 -10.26
C ASP A 244 6.99 -7.95 -9.54
N VAL A 245 6.45 -6.85 -9.02
CA VAL A 245 5.15 -6.83 -8.33
C VAL A 245 3.99 -7.26 -9.25
N PHE A 246 4.02 -6.85 -10.52
CA PHE A 246 3.02 -7.31 -11.49
C PHE A 246 3.10 -8.81 -11.75
N LEU A 247 4.31 -9.35 -11.87
CA LEU A 247 4.55 -10.78 -12.11
C LEU A 247 4.19 -11.62 -10.89
N GLU A 248 4.54 -11.18 -9.67
CA GLU A 248 4.13 -11.80 -8.40
C GLU A 248 2.61 -11.92 -8.29
N ALA A 249 1.87 -10.93 -8.82
CA ALA A 249 0.42 -10.91 -8.83
C ALA A 249 -0.22 -11.68 -10.01
N ASN A 250 0.58 -12.29 -10.89
CA ASN A 250 0.14 -12.93 -12.14
C ASN A 250 -0.66 -12.01 -13.08
N LEU A 251 -0.36 -10.69 -13.06
CA LEU A 251 -1.05 -9.67 -13.85
C LEU A 251 -0.33 -9.38 -15.16
N ILE A 252 -0.11 -10.41 -15.99
CA ILE A 252 0.74 -10.30 -17.19
C ILE A 252 0.20 -9.29 -18.21
N GLN A 253 -1.11 -9.31 -18.47
CA GLN A 253 -1.71 -8.40 -19.46
C GLN A 253 -1.54 -6.92 -19.05
N GLN A 254 -1.72 -6.64 -17.75
CA GLN A 254 -1.53 -5.31 -17.17
C GLN A 254 -0.06 -4.92 -17.18
N ALA A 255 0.85 -5.85 -16.84
CA ALA A 255 2.29 -5.65 -16.93
C ALA A 255 2.73 -5.30 -18.36
N THR A 256 2.21 -6.03 -19.35
CA THR A 256 2.46 -5.80 -20.77
C THR A 256 1.98 -4.40 -21.19
N ALA A 257 0.73 -4.04 -20.88
CA ALA A 257 0.20 -2.73 -21.21
C ALA A 257 1.00 -1.59 -20.54
N PHE A 258 1.38 -1.78 -19.28
CA PHE A 258 2.21 -0.83 -18.54
C PHE A 258 3.59 -0.65 -19.18
N LEU A 259 4.30 -1.75 -19.47
CA LEU A 259 5.62 -1.70 -20.09
C LEU A 259 5.58 -1.17 -21.52
N LEU A 260 4.53 -1.45 -22.30
CA LEU A 260 4.36 -0.87 -23.63
C LEU A 260 4.27 0.66 -23.59
N ASP A 261 3.59 1.24 -22.59
CA ASP A 261 3.53 2.69 -22.43
C ASP A 261 4.84 3.30 -21.91
N VAL A 262 5.52 2.61 -20.98
CA VAL A 262 6.81 3.07 -20.43
C VAL A 262 7.92 3.01 -21.47
N LEU A 263 7.98 1.93 -22.26
CA LEU A 263 9.05 1.64 -23.21
C LEU A 263 8.80 2.23 -24.61
N LYS A 264 7.69 2.96 -24.83
CA LYS A 264 7.28 3.46 -26.16
C LYS A 264 8.32 4.32 -26.89
N ASN A 265 9.29 4.87 -26.17
CA ASN A 265 10.37 5.66 -26.75
C ASN A 265 11.56 4.82 -27.23
N ASN A 266 11.49 3.48 -27.09
CA ASN A 266 12.49 2.50 -27.53
C ASN A 266 13.93 2.93 -27.22
N ARG A 267 14.20 3.26 -25.95
CA ARG A 267 15.52 3.71 -25.54
C ARG A 267 16.45 2.52 -25.28
N GLU A 268 17.74 2.70 -25.59
CA GLU A 268 18.77 1.67 -25.43
C GLU A 268 19.06 1.33 -23.97
N ASP A 269 19.00 2.32 -23.07
CA ASP A 269 19.15 2.16 -21.61
C ASP A 269 18.06 1.29 -20.97
N GLN A 270 17.00 0.98 -21.72
CA GLN A 270 15.89 0.13 -21.29
C GLN A 270 15.87 -1.24 -22.00
N GLY A 271 16.97 -1.64 -22.65
CA GLY A 271 17.07 -2.92 -23.38
C GLY A 271 16.75 -4.15 -22.53
N ASP A 272 17.17 -4.16 -21.26
CA ASP A 272 16.86 -5.24 -20.32
C ASP A 272 15.35 -5.37 -20.06
N LEU A 273 14.66 -4.22 -19.93
CA LEU A 273 13.20 -4.20 -19.74
C LEU A 273 12.46 -4.60 -21.02
N GLN A 274 12.98 -4.29 -22.20
CA GLN A 274 12.43 -4.78 -23.47
C GLN A 274 12.55 -6.31 -23.56
N THR A 275 13.71 -6.86 -23.19
CA THR A 275 13.94 -8.32 -23.13
C THR A 275 12.94 -8.96 -22.17
N ARG A 276 12.79 -8.38 -20.97
CA ARG A 276 11.89 -8.88 -19.95
C ARG A 276 10.42 -8.84 -20.36
N LEU A 277 9.99 -7.77 -21.04
CA LEU A 277 8.65 -7.64 -21.61
C LEU A 277 8.35 -8.78 -22.58
N LEU A 278 9.28 -9.09 -23.47
CA LEU A 278 9.13 -10.15 -24.46
C LEU A 278 9.18 -11.53 -23.81
N GLU A 279 10.12 -11.76 -22.89
CA GLU A 279 10.27 -13.02 -22.16
C GLU A 279 9.00 -13.41 -21.41
N MET A 280 8.44 -12.49 -20.61
CA MET A 280 7.23 -12.79 -19.83
C MET A 280 6.04 -13.13 -20.72
N ASN A 281 5.91 -12.45 -21.88
CA ASN A 281 4.84 -12.74 -22.83
C ASN A 281 5.12 -14.04 -23.60
N LEU A 282 6.35 -14.35 -23.99
CA LEU A 282 6.66 -15.61 -24.68
C LEU A 282 6.41 -16.82 -23.78
N MET A 283 6.61 -16.68 -22.47
CA MET A 283 6.34 -17.77 -21.51
C MET A 283 4.86 -17.95 -21.19
N GLN A 284 4.08 -16.86 -21.10
CA GLN A 284 2.71 -16.93 -20.58
C GLN A 284 1.62 -16.57 -21.60
N ALA A 285 1.93 -15.76 -22.61
CA ALA A 285 1.00 -15.29 -23.63
C ALA A 285 1.67 -15.16 -25.03
N PRO A 286 2.05 -16.27 -25.69
CA PRO A 286 2.82 -16.24 -26.95
C PRO A 286 2.21 -15.39 -28.05
N GLN A 287 0.88 -15.35 -28.17
CA GLN A 287 0.18 -14.54 -29.17
C GLN A 287 0.39 -13.03 -28.96
N ALA A 288 0.48 -12.58 -27.71
CA ALA A 288 0.78 -11.19 -27.40
C ALA A 288 2.23 -10.85 -27.77
N ALA A 289 3.17 -11.76 -27.48
CA ALA A 289 4.57 -11.60 -27.89
C ALA A 289 4.71 -11.54 -29.41
N ASP A 290 4.02 -12.41 -30.16
CA ASP A 290 4.05 -12.39 -31.64
C ASP A 290 3.55 -11.05 -32.20
N ALA A 291 2.47 -10.51 -31.65
CA ALA A 291 1.97 -9.19 -32.04
C ALA A 291 2.97 -8.06 -31.73
N ILE A 292 3.60 -8.10 -30.55
CA ILE A 292 4.60 -7.11 -30.14
C ILE A 292 5.82 -7.14 -31.08
N LEU A 293 6.35 -8.33 -31.35
CA LEU A 293 7.49 -8.53 -32.25
C LEU A 293 7.14 -8.15 -33.69
N GLY A 294 5.95 -8.54 -34.17
CA GLY A 294 5.47 -8.22 -35.52
C GLY A 294 5.30 -6.73 -35.79
N ASN A 295 4.99 -5.94 -34.76
CA ASN A 295 4.87 -4.48 -34.86
C ASN A 295 6.21 -3.75 -34.87
N ASN A 296 7.35 -4.44 -34.65
CA ASN A 296 8.69 -3.86 -34.63
C ASN A 296 8.84 -2.64 -33.70
N MET A 297 8.17 -2.66 -32.54
CA MET A 297 8.17 -1.52 -31.59
C MET A 297 9.49 -1.37 -30.83
N PHE A 298 10.30 -2.43 -30.75
CA PHE A 298 11.50 -2.51 -29.91
C PHE A 298 12.70 -3.03 -30.71
N THR A 299 13.90 -2.55 -30.37
CA THR A 299 15.15 -2.93 -31.09
C THR A 299 16.32 -3.30 -30.20
N HIS A 300 16.26 -3.04 -28.89
CA HIS A 300 17.42 -3.12 -27.98
C HIS A 300 17.39 -4.33 -27.03
N TYR A 301 16.48 -5.28 -27.23
CA TYR A 301 16.42 -6.50 -26.43
C TYR A 301 17.46 -7.55 -26.88
N ASP A 302 17.71 -8.54 -26.01
CA ASP A 302 18.57 -9.69 -26.31
C ASP A 302 17.92 -10.59 -27.38
N ARG A 303 18.33 -10.40 -28.64
CA ARG A 303 17.78 -11.13 -29.78
C ARG A 303 18.01 -12.64 -29.70
N ALA A 304 19.16 -13.08 -29.20
CA ALA A 304 19.49 -14.50 -29.14
C ALA A 304 18.63 -15.22 -28.11
N HIS A 305 18.46 -14.60 -26.94
CA HIS A 305 17.58 -15.12 -25.90
C HIS A 305 16.11 -15.17 -26.37
N ILE A 306 15.62 -14.08 -26.97
CA ILE A 306 14.25 -14.01 -27.49
C ILE A 306 14.01 -15.01 -28.62
N ALA A 307 14.98 -15.24 -29.51
CA ALA A 307 14.87 -16.26 -30.56
C ALA A 307 14.62 -17.66 -29.98
N SER A 308 15.38 -18.03 -28.94
CA SER A 308 15.22 -19.33 -28.25
C SER A 308 13.84 -19.47 -27.61
N LEU A 309 13.31 -18.39 -27.02
CA LEU A 309 11.97 -18.39 -26.44
C LEU A 309 10.87 -18.45 -27.50
N CYS A 310 11.02 -17.76 -28.63
CA CYS A 310 10.10 -17.88 -29.77
C CYS A 310 10.04 -19.31 -30.29
N GLU A 311 11.17 -20.00 -30.41
CA GLU A 311 11.22 -21.41 -30.82
C GLU A 311 10.45 -22.31 -29.83
N LYS A 312 10.71 -22.15 -28.53
CA LYS A 312 10.00 -22.90 -27.46
C LYS A 312 8.49 -22.63 -27.44
N ALA A 313 8.09 -21.40 -27.78
CA ALA A 313 6.68 -21.00 -27.87
C ALA A 313 6.00 -21.42 -29.18
N GLY A 314 6.71 -22.09 -30.10
CA GLY A 314 6.19 -22.51 -31.40
C GLY A 314 6.10 -21.39 -32.46
N LEU A 315 6.62 -20.20 -32.16
CA LEU A 315 6.64 -19.05 -33.05
C LEU A 315 7.87 -19.11 -33.96
N LEU A 316 7.93 -20.13 -34.82
CA LEU A 316 9.14 -20.43 -35.61
C LEU A 316 9.52 -19.31 -36.59
N GLN A 317 8.56 -18.61 -37.18
CA GLN A 317 8.83 -17.45 -38.04
C GLN A 317 9.59 -16.36 -37.27
N ARG A 318 9.14 -16.05 -36.05
CA ARG A 318 9.81 -15.08 -35.19
C ARG A 318 11.17 -15.58 -34.76
N ALA A 319 11.31 -16.86 -34.39
CA ALA A 319 12.63 -17.42 -34.06
C ALA A 319 13.64 -17.22 -35.21
N LEU A 320 13.25 -17.54 -36.45
CA LEU A 320 14.08 -17.35 -37.65
C LEU A 320 14.43 -15.88 -37.96
N GLU A 321 13.56 -14.92 -37.64
CA GLU A 321 13.84 -13.49 -37.79
C GLU A 321 14.90 -12.97 -36.81
N HIS A 322 15.14 -13.70 -35.71
CA HIS A 322 16.03 -13.28 -34.64
C HIS A 322 17.31 -14.10 -34.58
N TYR A 323 17.31 -15.33 -35.08
CA TYR A 323 18.52 -16.13 -35.19
C TYR A 323 19.52 -15.51 -36.17
N ILE A 324 20.77 -15.49 -35.73
CA ILE A 324 21.93 -15.04 -36.50
C ILE A 324 22.84 -16.23 -36.82
N ASP A 325 22.92 -17.22 -35.93
CA ASP A 325 23.72 -18.42 -36.13
C ASP A 325 23.05 -19.37 -37.14
N LEU A 326 23.79 -19.74 -38.19
CA LEU A 326 23.36 -20.67 -39.21
C LEU A 326 22.97 -22.04 -38.63
N TYR A 327 23.59 -22.47 -37.53
CA TYR A 327 23.22 -23.73 -36.87
C TYR A 327 21.77 -23.70 -36.39
N ASP A 328 21.36 -22.61 -35.71
CA ASP A 328 20.00 -22.44 -35.21
C ASP A 328 19.00 -22.25 -36.36
N ILE A 329 19.36 -21.47 -37.38
CA ILE A 329 18.54 -21.27 -38.58
C ILE A 329 18.26 -22.62 -39.25
N LYS A 330 19.29 -23.46 -39.47
CA LYS A 330 19.13 -24.79 -40.06
C LYS A 330 18.25 -25.70 -39.21
N ARG A 331 18.37 -25.65 -37.88
CA ARG A 331 17.52 -26.43 -36.97
C ARG A 331 16.05 -26.08 -37.10
N VAL A 332 15.72 -24.80 -37.28
CA VAL A 332 14.32 -24.35 -37.30
C VAL A 332 13.71 -24.42 -38.70
N VAL A 333 14.44 -24.03 -39.74
CA VAL A 333 13.94 -23.88 -41.12
C VAL A 333 13.41 -25.18 -41.74
N VAL A 334 13.85 -26.34 -41.23
CA VAL A 334 13.39 -27.67 -41.69
C VAL A 334 11.92 -27.96 -41.35
N HIS A 335 11.35 -27.25 -40.37
CA HIS A 335 9.96 -27.41 -39.92
C HIS A 335 8.98 -26.65 -40.83
N THR A 336 9.09 -26.84 -42.15
CA THR A 336 8.32 -26.11 -43.18
C THR A 336 6.81 -26.16 -43.01
N HIS A 337 6.26 -27.29 -42.54
CA HIS A 337 4.83 -27.46 -42.25
C HIS A 337 4.26 -26.49 -41.21
N LEU A 338 5.11 -25.91 -40.36
CA LEU A 338 4.74 -24.92 -39.34
C LEU A 338 5.01 -23.48 -39.80
N LEU A 339 5.56 -23.30 -41.01
CA LEU A 339 5.93 -22.01 -41.58
C LEU A 339 4.99 -21.65 -42.73
N ASN A 340 4.69 -20.36 -42.88
CA ASN A 340 3.98 -19.89 -44.06
C ASN A 340 4.92 -20.01 -45.29
N PRO A 341 4.53 -20.72 -46.37
CA PRO A 341 5.39 -20.94 -47.53
C PRO A 341 5.84 -19.66 -48.22
N GLU A 342 4.95 -18.67 -48.39
CA GLU A 342 5.27 -17.40 -49.03
C GLU A 342 6.24 -16.58 -48.19
N TRP A 343 6.02 -16.55 -46.88
CA TRP A 343 6.94 -15.90 -45.94
C TRP A 343 8.32 -16.57 -45.98
N LEU A 344 8.38 -17.89 -45.95
CA LEU A 344 9.63 -18.65 -45.99
C LEU A 344 10.41 -18.38 -47.28
N VAL A 345 9.72 -18.36 -48.43
CA VAL A 345 10.33 -17.98 -49.69
C VAL A 345 10.94 -16.57 -49.60
N ASN A 346 10.23 -15.60 -49.04
CA ASN A 346 10.75 -14.24 -48.87
C ASN A 346 11.92 -14.14 -47.87
N TYR A 347 11.92 -14.97 -46.82
CA TYR A 347 12.96 -15.01 -45.80
C TYR A 347 14.33 -15.37 -46.41
N PHE A 348 14.38 -16.30 -47.37
CA PHE A 348 15.62 -16.65 -48.07
C PHE A 348 16.25 -15.48 -48.83
N GLY A 349 15.49 -14.45 -49.19
CA GLY A 349 16.04 -13.22 -49.77
C GLY A 349 16.88 -12.38 -48.80
N ARG A 350 16.86 -12.68 -47.50
CA ARG A 350 17.68 -12.01 -46.47
C ARG A 350 18.96 -12.78 -46.15
N LEU A 351 19.02 -14.06 -46.51
CA LEU A 351 20.18 -14.91 -46.26
C LEU A 351 21.28 -14.65 -47.29
N SER A 352 22.52 -14.91 -46.91
CA SER A 352 23.61 -14.94 -47.89
C SER A 352 23.40 -16.13 -48.86
N VAL A 353 24.10 -16.10 -50.00
CA VAL A 353 24.05 -17.19 -50.99
C VAL A 353 24.50 -18.50 -50.35
N ASP A 354 25.58 -18.48 -49.57
CA ASP A 354 26.13 -19.68 -48.93
C ASP A 354 25.20 -20.22 -47.83
N ASP A 355 24.65 -19.34 -46.98
CA ASP A 355 23.68 -19.73 -45.95
C ASP A 355 22.40 -20.30 -46.57
N SER A 356 21.96 -19.74 -47.70
CA SER A 356 20.81 -20.25 -48.46
C SER A 356 21.06 -21.68 -48.92
N PHE A 357 22.22 -21.99 -49.49
CA PHE A 357 22.56 -23.36 -49.91
C PHE A 357 22.58 -24.34 -48.75
N GLU A 358 23.20 -23.95 -47.63
CA GLU A 358 23.26 -24.75 -46.42
C GLU A 358 21.87 -25.02 -45.83
N CYS A 359 20.98 -24.02 -45.84
CA CYS A 359 19.59 -24.17 -45.41
C CYS A 359 18.77 -25.06 -46.35
N LEU A 360 18.86 -24.85 -47.67
CA LEU A 360 18.15 -25.67 -48.65
C LEU A 360 18.57 -27.15 -48.56
N LYS A 361 19.88 -27.39 -48.37
CA LYS A 361 20.41 -28.74 -48.15
C LYS A 361 19.85 -29.36 -46.88
N ALA A 362 19.86 -28.64 -45.76
CA ALA A 362 19.28 -29.10 -44.50
C ALA A 362 17.79 -29.44 -44.64
N MET A 363 17.02 -28.61 -45.35
CA MET A 363 15.60 -28.84 -45.62
C MET A 363 15.38 -30.13 -46.40
N LEU A 364 16.11 -30.36 -47.49
CA LEU A 364 15.97 -31.58 -48.29
C LEU A 364 16.41 -32.84 -47.52
N GLN A 365 17.47 -32.74 -46.71
CA GLN A 365 17.95 -33.84 -45.87
C GLN A 365 16.96 -34.21 -44.75
N ALA A 366 16.27 -33.23 -44.17
CA ALA A 366 15.35 -33.46 -43.07
C ALA A 366 14.08 -34.20 -43.52
N ASN A 367 13.44 -33.73 -44.61
CA ASN A 367 12.28 -34.39 -45.19
C ASN A 367 12.07 -33.92 -46.63
N ILE A 368 12.58 -34.70 -47.59
CA ILE A 368 12.47 -34.36 -49.01
C ILE A 368 11.02 -34.24 -49.48
N GLN A 369 10.16 -35.19 -49.12
CA GLN A 369 8.78 -35.24 -49.59
C GLN A 369 7.99 -33.99 -49.17
N GLN A 370 8.20 -33.54 -47.93
CA GLN A 370 7.52 -32.37 -47.40
C GLN A 370 8.15 -31.06 -47.89
N ASN A 371 9.49 -30.99 -47.97
CA ASN A 371 10.20 -29.72 -48.17
C ASN A 371 10.45 -29.40 -49.64
N SER A 372 10.39 -30.39 -50.55
CA SER A 372 10.72 -30.21 -51.96
C SER A 372 9.92 -29.09 -52.63
N GLN A 373 8.61 -28.98 -52.37
CA GLN A 373 7.79 -27.95 -53.01
C GLN A 373 8.29 -26.53 -52.70
N VAL A 374 8.55 -26.24 -51.41
CA VAL A 374 8.99 -24.90 -51.00
C VAL A 374 10.43 -24.64 -51.42
N VAL A 375 11.29 -25.66 -51.40
CA VAL A 375 12.70 -25.57 -51.87
C VAL A 375 12.74 -25.24 -53.37
N VAL A 376 11.90 -25.88 -54.19
CA VAL A 376 11.79 -25.57 -55.62
C VAL A 376 11.27 -24.14 -55.83
N GLN A 377 10.31 -23.66 -55.03
CA GLN A 377 9.85 -22.27 -55.11
C GLN A 377 10.96 -21.27 -54.78
N ILE A 378 11.74 -21.51 -53.72
CA ILE A 378 12.89 -20.68 -53.34
C ILE A 378 13.92 -20.68 -54.47
N ALA A 379 14.30 -21.87 -54.96
CA ALA A 379 15.25 -22.02 -56.05
C ALA A 379 14.78 -21.29 -57.32
N THR A 380 13.50 -21.38 -57.65
CA THR A 380 12.91 -20.70 -58.82
C THR A 380 12.96 -19.19 -58.66
N LYS A 381 12.67 -18.67 -57.46
CA LYS A 381 12.67 -17.22 -57.21
C LYS A 381 14.06 -16.60 -57.18
N TYR A 382 15.05 -17.30 -56.62
CA TYR A 382 16.41 -16.76 -56.41
C TYR A 382 17.47 -17.41 -57.32
N HIS A 383 17.07 -18.08 -58.41
CA HIS A 383 17.99 -18.80 -59.30
C HIS A 383 19.12 -17.94 -59.88
N GLU A 384 18.86 -16.65 -60.15
CA GLU A 384 19.86 -15.71 -60.67
C GLU A 384 21.01 -15.49 -59.67
N GLN A 385 20.70 -15.47 -58.37
CA GLN A 385 21.68 -15.24 -57.30
C GLN A 385 22.35 -16.54 -56.85
N LEU A 386 21.57 -17.62 -56.74
CA LEU A 386 22.05 -18.93 -56.28
C LEU A 386 22.86 -19.65 -57.37
N GLY A 387 22.55 -19.40 -58.64
CA GLY A 387 23.20 -20.05 -59.79
C GLY A 387 22.57 -21.40 -60.12
N THR A 388 22.19 -21.58 -61.38
CA THR A 388 21.48 -22.77 -61.87
C THR A 388 22.29 -24.06 -61.72
N GLN A 389 23.61 -24.01 -61.98
CA GLN A 389 24.49 -25.19 -61.86
C GLN A 389 24.55 -25.72 -60.42
N LYS A 390 24.78 -24.85 -59.43
CA LYS A 390 24.83 -25.24 -58.01
C LYS A 390 23.49 -25.78 -57.51
N LEU A 391 22.38 -25.20 -57.98
CA LEU A 391 21.03 -25.72 -57.67
C LEU A 391 20.80 -27.10 -58.27
N SER A 392 21.21 -27.34 -59.52
CA SER A 392 21.13 -28.67 -60.14
C SER A 392 21.93 -29.71 -59.36
N GLU A 393 23.16 -29.39 -58.94
CA GLU A 393 23.98 -30.27 -58.10
C GLU A 393 23.33 -30.56 -56.75
N LEU A 394 22.73 -29.55 -56.11
CA LEU A 394 22.01 -29.70 -54.84
C LEU A 394 20.83 -30.69 -54.99
N PHE A 395 20.00 -30.53 -56.02
CA PHE A 395 18.87 -31.43 -56.27
C PHE A 395 19.32 -32.86 -56.60
N ASN A 396 20.37 -33.01 -57.41
CA ASN A 396 20.93 -34.32 -57.76
C ASN A 396 21.50 -35.05 -56.55
N SER A 397 22.21 -34.33 -55.67
CA SER A 397 22.79 -34.91 -54.45
C SER A 397 21.74 -35.30 -53.40
N SER A 398 20.62 -34.55 -53.34
CA SER A 398 19.60 -34.74 -52.31
C SER A 398 18.51 -35.76 -52.69
N THR A 399 18.23 -35.92 -53.98
CA THR A 399 17.16 -36.82 -54.47
C THR A 399 17.61 -38.26 -54.67
N GLY A 400 18.90 -38.57 -54.52
CA GLY A 400 19.41 -39.93 -54.70
C GLY A 400 18.86 -40.58 -55.97
N CYS A 401 19.15 -40.03 -57.15
CA CYS A 401 18.85 -40.66 -58.44
C CYS A 401 17.40 -41.20 -58.61
N TRP A 402 16.38 -40.37 -58.38
CA TRP A 402 14.97 -40.71 -58.73
C TRP A 402 14.38 -39.84 -59.86
N TRP A 403 15.21 -39.07 -60.58
CA TRP A 403 14.83 -38.38 -61.82
C TRP A 403 15.40 -39.09 -63.06
N VAL A 404 15.12 -40.39 -63.19
CA VAL A 404 15.17 -41.13 -64.47
C VAL A 404 13.81 -41.76 -64.72
#